data_AF-A0A2S9YXG1-F1
#
_entry.id   AF-A0A2S9YXG1-F1
#
_cell.length_a   1.000
_cell.length_b   1.000
_cell.length_c   1.000
_cell.angle_alpha   90.00
_cell.angle_beta   90.00
_cell.angle_gamma   90.00
#
_symmetry.space_group_name_H-M   'P 1'
#
loop_
_entity.id
_entity.type
_entity.pdbx_description
1 polymer ?
#
loop_
_entity_poly.entity_id
_entity_poly.type
_entity_poly.pdbx_seq_one_letter_code
_entity_poly.pdbx_strand_id
1 'polypeptide(L)'
;MPAPHCQLAEGAQARAREQPHRAYYLSCVGRWRCELDMRITDTERLRHSEMPLLDRVALRLVSAWPAWLGRLRLDTSVHFEGPVVVHTTRVRWLGLPMMLSVERIEFDDDGRSFTLEGEQRVAPLWWRARAVVGAGEVDEDTEHARYRLTWLGAPLQQSTIRGADALALHQLGPGFEGTQHLRRLSGDLP
;
A
#
# COMPACT_ATOMS: atom_id res chain seq x y z
N MET A 1 -47.07 -14.56 -1.27
CA MET A 1 -45.93 -14.73 -0.35
C MET A 1 -44.70 -14.14 -1.04
N PRO A 2 -44.18 -12.97 -0.60
CA PRO A 2 -42.99 -12.39 -1.18
C PRO A 2 -41.74 -13.15 -0.72
N ALA A 3 -40.76 -13.26 -1.61
CA ALA A 3 -39.58 -14.10 -1.45
C ALA A 3 -38.62 -13.58 -0.34
N PRO A 4 -38.06 -14.45 0.51
CA PRO A 4 -37.20 -14.10 1.65
C PRO A 4 -35.77 -13.64 1.28
N HIS A 5 -35.48 -13.37 0.00
CA HIS A 5 -34.13 -13.07 -0.47
C HIS A 5 -33.72 -11.58 -0.37
N CYS A 6 -34.66 -10.66 -0.11
CA CYS A 6 -34.38 -9.21 -0.12
C CYS A 6 -33.76 -8.68 1.20
N GLN A 7 -34.12 -9.27 2.35
CA GLN A 7 -33.74 -8.74 3.67
C GLN A 7 -32.28 -9.01 4.06
N LEU A 8 -31.68 -10.09 3.54
CA LEU A 8 -30.27 -10.43 3.81
C LEU A 8 -29.30 -9.50 3.07
N ALA A 9 -29.65 -9.06 1.87
CA ALA A 9 -28.85 -8.12 1.08
C ALA A 9 -28.84 -6.73 1.73
N GLU A 10 -29.98 -6.28 2.25
CA GLU A 10 -30.09 -5.00 2.96
C GLU A 10 -29.28 -5.00 4.27
N GLY A 11 -29.31 -6.08 5.05
CA GLY A 11 -28.52 -6.19 6.28
C GLY A 11 -27.00 -6.26 6.03
N ALA A 12 -26.57 -6.91 4.94
CA ALA A 12 -25.16 -6.94 4.54
C ALA A 12 -24.68 -5.57 4.03
N GLN A 13 -25.52 -4.85 3.27
CA GLN A 13 -25.23 -3.49 2.81
C GLN A 13 -25.22 -2.48 3.97
N ALA A 14 -26.13 -2.61 4.94
CA ALA A 14 -26.14 -1.78 6.14
C ALA A 14 -24.87 -1.97 6.98
N ARG A 15 -24.45 -3.22 7.21
CA ARG A 15 -23.19 -3.51 7.93
C ARG A 15 -21.94 -3.08 7.16
N ALA A 16 -21.93 -3.17 5.84
CA ALA A 16 -20.84 -2.65 5.02
C ALA A 16 -20.72 -1.12 5.12
N ARG A 17 -21.86 -0.41 5.27
CA ARG A 17 -21.89 1.03 5.56
C ARG A 17 -21.48 1.38 6.98
N GLU A 18 -21.66 0.47 7.94
CA GLU A 18 -21.20 0.64 9.33
C GLU A 18 -19.69 0.40 9.48
N GLN A 19 -19.07 -0.42 8.62
CA GLN A 19 -17.62 -0.68 8.63
C GLN A 19 -16.98 -0.59 7.23
N PRO A 20 -16.98 0.60 6.58
CA PRO A 20 -16.37 0.80 5.27
C PRO A 20 -14.96 0.25 5.11
N HIS A 21 -14.11 0.41 6.13
CA HIS A 21 -12.73 -0.10 6.10
C HIS A 21 -12.64 -1.62 5.88
N ARG A 22 -13.54 -2.38 6.47
CA ARG A 22 -13.52 -3.84 6.46
C ARG A 22 -14.00 -4.35 5.11
N ALA A 23 -15.06 -3.74 4.58
CA ALA A 23 -15.55 -4.03 3.24
C ALA A 23 -14.46 -3.74 2.19
N TYR A 24 -13.79 -2.59 2.31
CA TYR A 24 -12.67 -2.22 1.45
C TYR A 24 -11.56 -3.28 1.51
N TYR A 25 -11.01 -3.60 2.69
CA TYR A 25 -9.89 -4.52 2.77
C TYR A 25 -10.25 -5.97 2.41
N LEU A 26 -11.49 -6.42 2.68
CA LEU A 26 -11.98 -7.73 2.21
C LEU A 26 -11.89 -7.85 0.69
N SER A 27 -12.25 -6.80 -0.04
CA SER A 27 -12.15 -6.78 -1.50
C SER A 27 -10.71 -6.67 -2.02
N CYS A 28 -9.80 -6.12 -1.21
CA CYS A 28 -8.38 -6.02 -1.51
C CYS A 28 -7.60 -7.32 -1.20
N VAL A 29 -8.18 -8.29 -0.48
CA VAL A 29 -7.52 -9.57 -0.16
C VAL A 29 -7.00 -10.25 -1.42
N GLY A 30 -5.75 -10.72 -1.38
CA GLY A 30 -5.11 -11.43 -2.47
C GLY A 30 -3.70 -10.92 -2.75
N ARG A 31 -3.19 -11.28 -3.93
CA ARG A 31 -1.83 -10.95 -4.37
C ARG A 31 -1.89 -10.00 -5.55
N TRP A 32 -0.99 -9.04 -5.55
CA TRP A 32 -0.98 -7.90 -6.46
C TRP A 32 0.43 -7.64 -6.97
N ARG A 33 0.54 -7.13 -8.19
CA ARG A 33 1.83 -6.82 -8.80
C ARG A 33 1.76 -5.60 -9.69
N CYS A 34 2.81 -4.79 -9.67
CA CYS A 34 3.07 -3.77 -10.67
C CYS A 34 4.56 -3.62 -10.95
N GLU A 35 4.87 -2.80 -11.94
CA GLU A 35 6.18 -2.16 -12.03
C GLU A 35 6.18 -0.96 -11.10
N LEU A 36 7.26 -0.79 -10.33
CA LEU A 36 7.42 0.36 -9.45
C LEU A 36 7.84 1.56 -10.29
N ASP A 37 7.04 2.61 -10.25
CA ASP A 37 7.35 3.89 -10.87
C ASP A 37 7.34 4.99 -9.80
N MET A 38 8.40 5.78 -9.80
CA MET A 38 8.66 6.88 -8.86
C MET A 38 9.40 7.97 -9.62
N ARG A 39 8.98 9.22 -9.43
CA ARG A 39 9.53 10.38 -10.09
C ARG A 39 9.93 11.43 -9.07
N ILE A 40 11.15 11.94 -9.18
CA ILE A 40 11.57 13.13 -8.43
C ILE A 40 10.91 14.35 -9.06
N THR A 41 10.18 15.10 -8.25
CA THR A 41 9.44 16.30 -8.64
C THR A 41 10.14 17.57 -8.19
N ASP A 42 10.83 17.52 -7.05
CA ASP A 42 11.55 18.64 -6.46
C ASP A 42 12.80 18.13 -5.73
N THR A 43 13.96 18.39 -6.33
CA THR A 43 15.24 17.93 -5.78
C THR A 43 15.63 18.68 -4.50
N GLU A 44 15.22 19.94 -4.36
CA GLU A 44 15.53 20.78 -3.21
C GLU A 44 14.73 20.29 -2.00
N ARG A 45 13.42 20.08 -2.18
CA ARG A 45 12.57 19.50 -1.14
C ARG A 45 13.02 18.10 -0.72
N LEU A 46 13.44 17.26 -1.66
CA LEU A 46 14.00 15.94 -1.35
C LEU A 46 15.32 16.07 -0.54
N ARG A 47 16.16 17.06 -0.88
CA ARG A 47 17.43 17.32 -0.18
C ARG A 47 17.20 17.78 1.27
N HIS A 48 16.16 18.56 1.54
CA HIS A 48 15.83 19.06 2.88
C HIS A 48 14.89 18.15 3.69
N SER A 49 14.50 17.00 3.13
CA SER A 49 13.68 16.02 3.84
C SER A 49 14.44 15.26 4.94
N GLU A 50 13.68 14.66 5.85
CA GLU A 50 14.17 13.77 6.90
C GLU A 50 14.66 12.40 6.37
N MET A 51 14.48 12.15 5.07
CA MET A 51 14.90 10.90 4.45
C MET A 51 16.44 10.72 4.57
N PRO A 52 16.92 9.55 5.03
CA PRO A 52 18.35 9.30 5.11
C PRO A 52 19.04 9.43 3.75
N LEU A 53 20.33 9.82 3.75
CA LEU A 53 21.07 10.11 2.51
C LEU A 53 21.07 8.93 1.53
N LEU A 54 21.27 7.71 2.02
CA LEU A 54 21.31 6.51 1.18
C LEU A 54 19.96 6.24 0.52
N ASP A 55 18.84 6.51 1.20
CA ASP A 55 17.51 6.31 0.63
C ASP A 55 17.19 7.38 -0.41
N ARG A 56 17.64 8.63 -0.19
CA ARG A 56 17.56 9.68 -1.23
C ARG A 56 18.35 9.32 -2.47
N VAL A 57 19.52 8.70 -2.31
CA VAL A 57 20.31 8.19 -3.45
C VAL A 57 19.59 7.02 -4.12
N ALA A 58 19.06 6.06 -3.35
CA ALA A 58 18.29 4.96 -3.89
C ALA A 58 17.07 5.45 -4.69
N LEU A 59 16.31 6.40 -4.16
CA LEU A 59 15.17 7.00 -4.84
C LEU A 59 15.56 7.72 -6.14
N ARG A 60 16.70 8.44 -6.15
CA ARG A 60 17.27 9.01 -7.38
C ARG A 60 17.61 7.95 -8.40
N LEU A 61 18.19 6.84 -7.97
CA LEU A 61 18.48 5.71 -8.85
C LEU A 61 17.18 5.15 -9.42
N VAL A 62 16.16 4.86 -8.59
CA VAL A 62 14.84 4.39 -9.05
C VAL A 62 14.23 5.37 -10.05
N SER A 63 14.23 6.68 -9.75
CA SER A 63 13.60 7.69 -10.59
C SER A 63 14.31 7.95 -11.92
N ALA A 64 15.64 7.80 -11.97
CA ALA A 64 16.42 7.96 -13.18
C ALA A 64 16.68 6.62 -13.89
N TRP A 65 16.09 5.52 -13.41
CA TRP A 65 16.46 4.17 -13.84
C TRP A 65 16.03 3.91 -15.30
N PRO A 66 16.97 3.68 -16.22
CA PRO A 66 16.62 3.36 -17.60
C PRO A 66 15.88 2.02 -17.70
N ALA A 67 14.78 1.99 -18.46
CA ALA A 67 13.95 0.79 -18.62
C ALA A 67 14.72 -0.43 -19.17
N TRP A 68 15.78 -0.22 -19.97
CA TRP A 68 16.59 -1.29 -20.54
C TRP A 68 17.49 -2.01 -19.52
N LEU A 69 17.72 -1.43 -18.33
CA LEU A 69 18.41 -2.08 -17.21
C LEU A 69 17.49 -2.97 -16.37
N GLY A 70 16.27 -3.22 -16.85
CA GLY A 70 15.24 -3.95 -16.14
C GLY A 70 14.50 -3.07 -15.13
N ARG A 71 13.19 -3.31 -14.99
CA ARG A 71 12.31 -2.53 -14.13
C ARG A 71 12.24 -3.12 -12.72
N LEU A 72 12.07 -2.25 -11.73
CA LEU A 72 11.75 -2.66 -10.37
C LEU A 72 10.32 -3.20 -10.35
N ARG A 73 10.15 -4.38 -9.77
CA ARG A 73 8.85 -5.04 -9.65
C ARG A 73 8.40 -4.99 -8.20
N LEU A 74 7.20 -4.49 -7.98
CA LEU A 74 6.52 -4.53 -6.70
C LEU A 74 5.53 -5.70 -6.71
N ASP A 75 5.66 -6.58 -5.73
CA ASP A 75 4.74 -7.66 -5.42
C ASP A 75 4.17 -7.38 -4.03
N THR A 76 2.85 -7.25 -3.87
CA THR A 76 2.22 -7.10 -2.54
C THR A 76 1.12 -8.12 -2.32
N SER A 77 0.86 -8.46 -1.05
CA SER A 77 -0.24 -9.31 -0.65
C SER A 77 -1.00 -8.70 0.51
N VAL A 78 -2.32 -8.90 0.49
CA VAL A 78 -3.25 -8.46 1.53
C VAL A 78 -4.00 -9.68 2.03
N HIS A 79 -4.02 -9.91 3.34
CA HIS A 79 -4.80 -10.98 3.96
C HIS A 79 -5.23 -10.58 5.38
N PHE A 80 -6.19 -11.30 5.95
CA PHE A 80 -6.63 -11.10 7.33
C PHE A 80 -5.98 -12.12 8.27
N GLU A 81 -5.52 -11.66 9.42
CA GLU A 81 -5.09 -12.46 10.57
C GLU A 81 -6.00 -12.10 11.76
N GLY A 82 -7.14 -12.77 11.86
CA GLY A 82 -8.19 -12.39 12.81
C GLY A 82 -8.80 -11.02 12.44
N PRO A 83 -8.80 -10.02 13.35
CA PRO A 83 -9.30 -8.68 13.06
C PRO A 83 -8.28 -7.78 12.35
N VAL A 84 -7.02 -8.22 12.23
CA VAL A 84 -5.92 -7.40 11.67
C VAL A 84 -5.74 -7.70 10.19
N VAL A 85 -5.56 -6.65 9.39
CA VAL A 85 -5.16 -6.80 7.98
C VAL A 85 -3.64 -6.76 7.90
N VAL A 86 -3.06 -7.71 7.19
CA VAL A 86 -1.61 -7.78 6.98
C VAL A 86 -1.29 -7.52 5.52
N HIS A 87 -0.44 -6.52 5.30
CA HIS A 87 0.17 -6.22 4.02
C HIS A 87 1.60 -6.72 4.00
N THR A 88 1.98 -7.44 2.94
CA THR A 88 3.39 -7.77 2.70
C THR A 88 3.83 -7.30 1.34
N THR A 89 4.67 -6.27 1.31
CA THR A 89 5.19 -5.67 0.08
C THR A 89 6.64 -6.10 -0.15
N ARG A 90 6.95 -6.52 -1.37
CA ARG A 90 8.28 -6.93 -1.81
C ARG A 90 8.63 -6.16 -3.07
N VAL A 91 9.80 -5.52 -3.09
CA VAL A 91 10.35 -4.92 -4.31
C VAL A 91 11.55 -5.72 -4.75
N ARG A 92 11.62 -6.04 -6.04
CA ARG A 92 12.71 -6.79 -6.66
C ARG A 92 13.24 -6.06 -7.88
N TRP A 93 14.53 -6.20 -8.15
CA TRP A 93 15.17 -5.78 -9.40
C TRP A 93 15.95 -6.95 -10.00
N LEU A 94 15.63 -7.32 -11.25
CA LEU A 94 16.24 -8.49 -11.91
C LEU A 94 16.22 -9.78 -11.05
N GLY A 95 15.15 -9.98 -10.27
CA GLY A 95 15.00 -11.10 -9.34
C GLY A 95 15.68 -10.92 -7.99
N LEU A 96 16.60 -9.95 -7.85
CA LEU A 96 17.23 -9.61 -6.58
C LEU A 96 16.23 -8.87 -5.67
N PRO A 97 16.11 -9.23 -4.39
CA PRO A 97 15.31 -8.46 -3.45
C PRO A 97 15.96 -7.08 -3.25
N MET A 98 15.12 -6.05 -3.20
CA MET A 98 15.52 -4.66 -2.93
C MET A 98 14.82 -4.11 -1.68
N MET A 99 13.58 -4.55 -1.43
CA MET A 99 12.81 -4.17 -0.25
C MET A 99 11.88 -5.30 0.18
N LEU A 100 11.69 -5.42 1.49
CA LEU A 100 10.60 -6.18 2.12
C LEU A 100 9.95 -5.28 3.17
N SER A 101 8.63 -5.14 3.11
CA SER A 101 7.81 -4.44 4.10
C SER A 101 6.72 -5.40 4.57
N VAL A 102 6.49 -5.47 5.87
CA VAL A 102 5.34 -6.15 6.47
C VAL A 102 4.64 -5.15 7.36
N GLU A 103 3.38 -4.88 7.07
CA GLU A 103 2.57 -3.86 7.74
C GLU A 103 1.29 -4.52 8.25
N ARG A 104 0.89 -4.16 9.46
CA ARG A 104 -0.31 -4.60 10.15
C ARG A 104 -1.23 -3.41 10.30
N ILE A 105 -2.48 -3.58 9.92
CA ILE A 105 -3.50 -2.54 9.93
C ILE A 105 -4.59 -2.94 10.92
N GLU A 106 -4.82 -2.07 11.88
CA GLU A 106 -5.84 -2.22 12.91
C GLU A 106 -6.92 -1.17 12.72
N PHE A 107 -8.16 -1.62 12.84
CA PHE A 107 -9.36 -0.85 12.55
C PHE A 107 -9.85 -0.14 13.80
N ASP A 108 -10.11 1.15 13.69
CA ASP A 108 -10.70 1.94 14.77
C ASP A 108 -12.23 1.73 14.83
N ASP A 109 -12.85 2.04 15.97
CA ASP A 109 -14.27 1.80 16.21
C ASP A 109 -15.22 2.68 15.37
N ASP A 110 -14.70 3.70 14.67
CA ASP A 110 -15.48 4.60 13.83
C ASP A 110 -15.88 4.01 12.46
N GLY A 111 -15.43 2.78 12.18
CA GLY A 111 -15.74 2.04 10.95
C GLY A 111 -14.95 2.47 9.70
N ARG A 112 -14.14 3.54 9.79
CA ARG A 112 -13.48 4.17 8.64
C ARG A 112 -11.98 4.33 8.81
N SER A 113 -11.57 4.73 10.01
CA SER A 113 -10.19 4.98 10.35
C SER A 113 -9.47 3.67 10.66
N PHE A 114 -8.17 3.72 10.50
CA PHE A 114 -7.28 2.64 10.86
C PHE A 114 -5.88 3.17 11.18
N THR A 115 -5.16 2.41 11.99
CA THR A 115 -3.74 2.61 12.25
C THR A 115 -2.92 1.56 11.51
N LEU A 116 -1.67 1.89 11.22
CA LEU A 116 -0.73 1.02 10.53
C LEU A 116 0.58 0.99 11.29
N GLU A 117 1.05 -0.21 11.58
CA GLU A 117 2.37 -0.45 12.16
C GLU A 117 3.06 -1.61 11.44
N GLY A 118 4.36 -1.50 11.25
CA GLY A 118 5.09 -2.48 10.48
C GLY A 118 6.59 -2.28 10.51
N GLU A 119 7.25 -3.13 9.73
CA GLU A 119 8.68 -3.06 9.55
C GLU A 119 9.06 -3.16 8.08
N GLN A 120 10.05 -2.37 7.70
CA GLN A 120 10.64 -2.39 6.38
C GLN A 120 12.15 -2.64 6.47
N ARG A 121 12.65 -3.45 5.54
CA ARG A 121 14.06 -3.71 5.29
C ARG A 121 14.38 -3.43 3.84
N VAL A 122 15.53 -2.80 3.60
CA VAL A 122 15.93 -2.30 2.28
C VAL A 122 17.38 -2.67 2.02
N ALA A 123 17.67 -3.12 0.80
CA ALA A 123 19.04 -3.34 0.34
C ALA A 123 19.86 -2.03 0.34
N PRO A 124 21.17 -2.09 0.61
CA PRO A 124 21.94 -3.27 1.02
C PRO A 124 21.85 -3.57 2.53
N LEU A 125 21.17 -2.72 3.31
CA LEU A 125 21.15 -2.74 4.77
C LEU A 125 20.09 -3.70 5.34
N TRP A 126 20.04 -4.95 4.87
CA TRP A 126 19.02 -5.94 5.24
C TRP A 126 18.96 -6.28 6.75
N TRP A 127 20.05 -6.05 7.47
CA TRP A 127 20.12 -6.25 8.92
C TRP A 127 19.39 -5.16 9.71
N ARG A 128 19.08 -4.01 9.10
CA ARG A 128 18.40 -2.91 9.76
C ARG A 128 16.92 -2.89 9.38
N ALA A 129 16.07 -3.30 10.32
CA ALA A 129 14.64 -3.03 10.25
C ALA A 129 14.36 -1.56 10.57
N ARG A 130 13.32 -1.02 9.95
CA ARG A 130 12.82 0.34 10.21
C ARG A 130 11.33 0.26 10.44
N ALA A 131 10.85 0.96 11.47
CA ALA A 131 9.43 1.06 11.72
C ALA A 131 8.74 1.79 10.56
N VAL A 132 7.64 1.21 10.10
CA VAL A 132 6.64 1.85 9.24
C VAL A 132 5.46 2.11 10.15
N VAL A 133 5.12 3.38 10.37
CA VAL A 133 4.00 3.77 11.22
C VAL A 133 3.14 4.77 10.51
N GLY A 134 1.84 4.73 10.74
CA GLY A 134 0.93 5.65 10.11
C GLY A 134 -0.52 5.47 10.54
N ALA A 135 -1.37 6.26 9.91
CA ALA A 135 -2.80 6.15 10.02
C ALA A 135 -3.43 6.38 8.65
N GLY A 136 -4.67 5.94 8.51
CA GLY A 136 -5.43 6.16 7.30
C GLY A 136 -6.92 6.10 7.53
N GLU A 137 -7.65 6.33 6.46
CA GLU A 137 -9.10 6.33 6.42
C GLU A 137 -9.57 5.69 5.12
N VAL A 138 -10.73 5.05 5.18
CA VAL A 138 -11.47 4.58 4.01
C VAL A 138 -12.70 5.46 3.81
N ASP A 139 -12.95 5.84 2.56
CA ASP A 139 -14.14 6.62 2.19
C ASP A 139 -15.40 5.75 2.30
N GLU A 140 -16.55 6.38 2.48
CA GLU A 140 -17.84 5.69 2.68
C GLU A 140 -18.26 4.83 1.48
N ASP A 141 -17.73 5.13 0.29
CA ASP A 141 -17.95 4.36 -0.93
C ASP A 141 -17.23 3.01 -0.95
N THR A 142 -16.30 2.74 -0.02
CA THR A 142 -15.48 1.53 0.06
C THR A 142 -14.59 1.29 -1.17
N GLU A 143 -14.30 2.34 -1.92
CA GLU A 143 -13.45 2.31 -3.12
C GLU A 143 -12.13 3.04 -2.91
N HIS A 144 -12.11 4.03 -2.01
CA HIS A 144 -10.97 4.89 -1.79
C HIS A 144 -10.41 4.73 -0.37
N ALA A 145 -9.08 4.65 -0.28
CA ALA A 145 -8.37 4.70 0.99
C ALA A 145 -7.25 5.74 0.94
N ARG A 146 -7.02 6.46 2.04
CA ARG A 146 -5.97 7.45 2.19
C ARG A 146 -5.10 7.11 3.40
N TYR A 147 -3.81 7.30 3.26
CA TYR A 147 -2.81 6.96 4.27
C TYR A 147 -1.88 8.15 4.47
N ARG A 148 -1.46 8.34 5.72
CA ARG A 148 -0.30 9.14 6.12
C ARG A 148 0.61 8.22 6.92
N LEU A 149 1.74 7.84 6.34
CA LEU A 149 2.66 6.87 6.92
C LEU A 149 4.11 7.29 6.76
N THR A 150 5.03 6.60 7.42
CA THR A 150 6.47 6.76 7.22
C THR A 150 6.99 5.75 6.21
N TRP A 151 7.67 6.22 5.16
CA TRP A 151 8.31 5.37 4.15
C TRP A 151 9.75 5.81 3.94
N LEU A 152 10.68 4.86 4.03
CA LEU A 152 12.12 5.14 4.00
C LEU A 152 12.56 6.23 5.01
N GLY A 153 11.89 6.32 6.16
CA GLY A 153 12.19 7.30 7.20
C GLY A 153 11.70 8.72 6.91
N ALA A 154 10.83 8.92 5.92
CA ALA A 154 10.20 10.20 5.63
C ALA A 154 8.67 10.07 5.56
N PRO A 155 7.91 11.16 5.78
CA PRO A 155 6.46 11.14 5.61
C PRO A 155 6.07 10.80 4.17
N LEU A 156 5.01 10.00 4.02
CA LEU A 156 4.39 9.64 2.76
C LEU A 156 2.88 9.81 2.89
N GLN A 157 2.28 10.48 1.91
CA GLN A 157 0.84 10.42 1.69
C GLN A 157 0.58 9.43 0.57
N GLN A 158 -0.36 8.52 0.79
CA GLN A 158 -0.77 7.58 -0.24
C GLN A 158 -2.28 7.62 -0.38
N SER A 159 -2.79 7.64 -1.61
CA SER A 159 -4.18 7.34 -1.91
C SER A 159 -4.24 6.05 -2.72
N THR A 160 -5.28 5.28 -2.50
CA THR A 160 -5.53 4.02 -3.20
C THR A 160 -6.96 4.02 -3.69
N ILE A 161 -7.13 3.73 -4.98
CA ILE A 161 -8.43 3.55 -5.62
C ILE A 161 -8.56 2.08 -5.99
N ARG A 162 -9.63 1.46 -5.54
CA ARG A 162 -9.95 0.08 -5.86
C ARG A 162 -10.79 0.00 -7.14
N GLY A 163 -10.32 -0.79 -8.10
CA GLY A 163 -11.12 -1.31 -9.21
C GLY A 163 -11.47 -2.79 -9.00
N ALA A 164 -12.17 -3.39 -9.98
CA ALA A 164 -12.56 -4.81 -9.90
C ALA A 164 -11.35 -5.76 -9.81
N ASP A 165 -10.38 -5.61 -10.72
CA ASP A 165 -9.18 -6.46 -10.80
C ASP A 165 -7.86 -5.68 -10.74
N ALA A 166 -7.95 -4.42 -10.30
CA ALA A 166 -6.82 -3.51 -10.21
C ALA A 166 -6.89 -2.64 -8.96
N LEU A 167 -5.72 -2.24 -8.47
CA LEU A 167 -5.57 -1.17 -7.49
C LEU A 167 -4.71 -0.07 -8.12
N ALA A 168 -5.16 1.18 -8.03
CA ALA A 168 -4.37 2.33 -8.42
C ALA A 168 -3.87 3.03 -7.15
N LEU A 169 -2.56 3.12 -6.99
CA LEU A 169 -1.92 3.82 -5.87
C LEU A 169 -1.30 5.09 -6.41
N HIS A 170 -1.46 6.15 -5.65
CA HIS A 170 -0.76 7.40 -5.86
C HIS A 170 -0.06 7.78 -4.57
N GLN A 171 1.24 8.05 -4.67
CA GLN A 171 2.13 8.26 -3.54
C GLN A 171 2.79 9.63 -3.67
N LEU A 172 2.81 10.38 -2.59
CA LEU A 172 3.40 11.71 -2.50
C LEU A 172 4.32 11.76 -1.29
N GLY A 173 5.60 12.02 -1.54
CA GLY A 173 6.58 12.26 -0.49
C GLY A 173 7.33 13.57 -0.70
N PRO A 174 8.35 13.84 0.13
CA PRO A 174 9.15 15.06 0.03
C PRO A 174 9.94 15.12 -1.28
N GLY A 175 9.41 15.84 -2.26
CA GLY A 175 10.08 16.07 -3.55
C GLY A 175 10.04 14.87 -4.51
N PHE A 176 9.13 13.93 -4.30
CA PHE A 176 8.86 12.84 -5.23
C PHE A 176 7.38 12.46 -5.23
N GLU A 177 6.96 11.81 -6.32
CA GLU A 177 5.67 11.17 -6.46
C GLU A 177 5.83 9.78 -7.08
N GLY A 178 4.79 8.95 -6.99
CA GLY A 178 4.74 7.67 -7.68
C GLY A 178 3.30 7.29 -7.97
N THR A 179 3.09 6.65 -9.13
CA THR A 179 1.80 6.07 -9.49
C THR A 179 2.01 4.60 -9.80
N GLN A 180 1.22 3.74 -9.18
CA GLN A 180 1.32 2.30 -9.39
C GLN A 180 -0.05 1.73 -9.73
N HIS A 181 -0.10 0.96 -10.82
CA HIS A 181 -1.28 0.20 -11.22
C HIS A 181 -1.03 -1.27 -10.95
N LEU A 182 -1.53 -1.75 -9.81
CA LEU A 182 -1.39 -3.15 -9.44
C LEU A 182 -2.47 -3.97 -10.09
N ARG A 183 -2.05 -5.05 -10.73
CA ARG A 183 -2.93 -6.10 -11.24
C ARG A 183 -2.98 -7.26 -10.25
N ARG A 184 -4.15 -7.86 -10.11
CA ARG A 184 -4.32 -9.08 -9.33
C ARG A 184 -3.54 -10.23 -9.97
N LEU A 185 -2.87 -11.04 -9.16
CA LEU A 185 -2.23 -12.26 -9.59
C LEU A 185 -3.21 -13.42 -9.40
N SER A 186 -3.48 -14.16 -10.46
CA SER A 186 -4.26 -15.40 -10.42
C SER A 186 -3.43 -16.49 -9.73
N GLY A 187 -3.90 -17.00 -8.60
CA GLY A 187 -3.26 -18.09 -7.86
C GLY A 187 -3.52 -17.98 -6.35
N ASP A 188 -3.68 -19.13 -5.69
CA ASP A 188 -4.02 -19.21 -4.27
C ASP A 188 -3.00 -18.47 -3.39
N LEU A 189 -3.49 -17.95 -2.27
CA LEU A 189 -2.65 -17.53 -1.15
C LEU A 189 -1.84 -18.76 -0.71
N PRO A 190 -0.51 -18.69 -0.62
CA PRO A 190 0.28 -19.81 -0.10
C PRO A 190 -0.06 -20.09 1.36
#